data_AF-A0A395D1K3-F1
#
_entry.id   AF-A0A395D1K3-F1
#
_cell.length_a   1.000
_cell.length_b   1.000
_cell.length_c   1.000
_cell.angle_alpha   90.00
_cell.angle_beta   90.00
_cell.angle_gamma   90.00
#
_symmetry.space_group_name_H-M   'P 1'
#
loop_
_entity.id
_entity.type
_entity.pdbx_description
1 polymer ?
#
loop_
_entity_poly.entity_id
_entity_poly.type
_entity_poly.pdbx_seq_one_letter_code
_entity_poly.pdbx_strand_id
1 'polypeptide(L)'
;MRRPALAIAAALLSSSVHAETVAIGCPLVAQYSEDQVRYLLNEVRSVVGEQEAGRIYSKYVGLKSACRADYNAVRVVSVSPTLRDWLAQNGVDIKKFARGG
;
A
#
# COMPACT_ATOMS: atom_id res chain seq x y z
N MET A 1 14.49 7.67 49.00
CA MET A 1 14.53 8.84 48.09
C MET A 1 13.92 8.44 46.75
N ARG A 2 13.11 9.33 46.17
CA ARG A 2 12.22 9.11 45.01
C ARG A 2 12.99 9.33 43.67
N ARG A 3 12.76 8.41 42.70
CA ARG A 3 12.69 8.49 41.20
C ARG A 3 13.43 9.65 40.50
N PRO A 4 14.14 9.47 39.35
CA PRO A 4 13.54 8.90 38.12
C PRO A 4 14.54 8.30 37.08
N ALA A 5 14.50 6.99 36.84
CA ALA A 5 15.17 6.36 35.67
C ALA A 5 14.16 5.70 34.71
N LEU A 6 12.93 6.23 34.68
CA LEU A 6 11.79 5.73 33.89
C LEU A 6 11.39 6.68 32.74
N ALA A 7 12.31 7.54 32.27
CA ALA A 7 12.01 8.58 31.28
C ALA A 7 12.66 8.38 29.89
N ILE A 8 13.54 7.39 29.71
CA ILE A 8 14.22 7.10 28.43
C ILE A 8 13.58 5.90 27.68
N ALA A 9 12.39 5.46 28.13
CA ALA A 9 11.48 4.68 27.28
C ALA A 9 10.54 5.59 26.46
N ALA A 10 10.82 6.90 26.42
CA ALA A 10 10.37 7.79 25.36
C ALA A 10 11.22 7.53 24.12
N ALA A 11 10.75 6.69 23.19
CA ALA A 11 11.14 6.70 21.76
C ALA A 11 10.52 5.55 20.97
N LEU A 12 10.05 4.48 21.62
CA LEU A 12 9.11 3.52 21.00
C LEU A 12 7.66 4.02 21.11
N LEU A 13 7.52 5.35 21.11
CA LEU A 13 6.31 6.04 20.69
C LEU A 13 5.91 5.42 19.35
N SER A 14 4.95 4.51 19.40
CA SER A 14 3.62 4.79 18.87
C SER A 14 3.59 5.48 17.51
N SER A 15 4.52 5.15 16.62
CA SER A 15 4.21 5.13 15.20
C SER A 15 3.28 3.94 15.04
N SER A 16 2.03 4.15 15.46
CA SER A 16 0.89 3.59 14.77
C SER A 16 1.04 4.05 13.33
N VAL A 17 1.89 3.34 12.58
CA VAL A 17 1.91 3.32 11.14
C VAL A 17 0.51 2.86 10.80
N HIS A 18 -0.38 3.84 10.66
CA HIS A 18 -1.67 3.67 10.06
C HIS A 18 -1.34 3.29 8.62
N ALA A 19 -1.21 1.99 8.39
CA ALA A 19 -1.13 1.44 7.05
C ALA A 19 -2.46 1.82 6.40
N GLU A 20 -2.43 2.85 5.57
CA GLU A 20 -3.63 3.28 4.86
C GLU A 20 -4.04 2.13 3.94
N THR A 21 -5.29 1.73 4.03
CA THR A 21 -5.84 0.64 3.22
C THR A 21 -6.54 1.23 2.01
N VAL A 22 -6.23 0.68 0.85
CA VAL A 22 -6.78 1.11 -0.43
C VAL A 22 -7.61 -0.01 -1.03
N ALA A 23 -8.85 0.28 -1.42
CA ALA A 23 -9.72 -0.66 -2.09
C ALA A 23 -9.52 -0.54 -3.61
N ILE A 24 -8.97 -1.59 -4.23
CA ILE A 24 -8.74 -1.65 -5.67
C ILE A 24 -9.77 -2.58 -6.30
N GLY A 25 -10.49 -2.09 -7.30
CA GLY A 25 -11.47 -2.86 -8.08
C GLY A 25 -11.00 -3.16 -9.50
N CYS A 26 -11.74 -4.02 -10.18
CA CYS A 26 -11.46 -4.45 -11.56
C CYS A 26 -11.32 -3.32 -12.60
N PRO A 27 -12.07 -2.20 -12.54
CA PRO A 27 -11.89 -1.10 -13.48
C PRO A 27 -10.48 -0.52 -13.47
N LEU A 28 -9.80 -0.51 -12.32
CA LEU A 28 -8.42 0.00 -12.23
C LEU A 28 -7.43 -1.01 -12.79
N VAL A 29 -7.63 -2.31 -12.54
CA VAL A 29 -6.77 -3.38 -13.08
C VAL A 29 -6.82 -3.44 -14.60
N ALA A 30 -7.98 -3.18 -15.20
CA ALA A 30 -8.17 -3.20 -16.65
C ALA A 30 -7.55 -2.01 -17.39
N GLN A 31 -7.21 -0.92 -16.68
CA GLN A 31 -6.64 0.30 -17.29
C GLN A 31 -5.15 0.18 -17.64
N TYR A 32 -4.45 -0.79 -17.06
CA TYR A 32 -3.00 -0.93 -17.24
C TYR A 32 -2.66 -2.24 -17.95
N SER A 33 -1.82 -2.14 -18.98
CA SER A 33 -1.17 -3.30 -19.61
C SER A 33 -0.19 -3.97 -18.65
N GLU A 34 0.17 -5.23 -18.92
CA GLU A 34 1.12 -5.97 -18.07
C GLU A 34 2.49 -5.30 -18.01
N ASP A 35 2.94 -4.67 -19.10
CA ASP A 35 4.22 -3.97 -19.15
C ASP A 35 4.20 -2.70 -18.30
N GLN A 36 3.11 -1.93 -18.34
CA GLN A 36 2.93 -0.78 -17.46
C GLN A 36 2.92 -1.19 -15.98
N VAL A 37 2.24 -2.28 -15.64
CA VAL A 37 2.23 -2.80 -14.26
C VAL A 37 3.63 -3.22 -13.82
N ARG A 38 4.39 -3.87 -14.70
CA ARG A 38 5.76 -4.31 -14.40
C ARG A 38 6.72 -3.13 -14.21
N TYR A 39 6.58 -2.10 -15.05
CA TYR A 39 7.33 -0.85 -14.91
C TYR A 39 7.03 -0.17 -13.58
N LEU A 40 5.75 0.04 -13.25
CA LEU A 40 5.33 0.63 -11.98
C LEU A 40 5.78 -0.21 -10.78
N LEU A 41 5.76 -1.53 -10.89
CA LEU A 41 6.25 -2.41 -9.83
C LEU A 41 7.76 -2.23 -9.58
N ASN A 42 8.55 -2.00 -10.63
CA ASN A 42 9.99 -1.73 -10.47
C ASN A 42 10.24 -0.38 -9.81
N GLU A 43 9.46 0.65 -10.13
CA GLU A 43 9.50 1.93 -9.41
C GLU A 43 9.17 1.73 -7.92
N VAL A 44 8.08 1.00 -7.61
CA VAL A 44 7.70 0.68 -6.23
C VAL A 44 8.81 -0.11 -5.51
N ARG A 45 9.42 -1.11 -6.16
CA ARG A 45 10.55 -1.88 -5.61
C ARG A 45 11.72 -0.98 -5.23
N SER A 46 12.03 0.04 -6.03
CA SER A 46 13.13 0.97 -5.73
C SER A 46 12.88 1.80 -4.46
N VAL A 47 11.61 1.97 -4.07
CA VAL A 47 11.17 2.82 -2.96
C VAL A 47 10.94 2.01 -1.67
N VAL A 48 10.24 0.88 -1.74
CA VAL A 48 9.84 0.09 -0.57
C VAL A 48 10.52 -1.28 -0.47
N GLY A 49 11.36 -1.62 -1.43
CA GLY A 49 12.07 -2.89 -1.49
C GLY A 49 11.23 -4.07 -2.00
N GLU A 50 11.91 -5.19 -2.25
CA GLU A 50 11.32 -6.38 -2.89
C GLU A 50 10.20 -7.01 -2.07
N GLN A 51 10.34 -7.04 -0.75
CA GLN A 51 9.38 -7.72 0.12
C GLN A 51 7.99 -7.07 0.05
N GLU A 52 7.93 -5.74 0.16
CA GLU A 52 6.66 -5.02 0.11
C GLU A 52 6.09 -4.98 -1.31
N ALA A 53 6.94 -4.73 -2.31
CA ALA A 53 6.53 -4.77 -3.71
C ALA A 53 5.96 -6.15 -4.09
N GLY A 54 6.58 -7.25 -3.64
CA GLY A 54 6.09 -8.60 -3.85
C GLY A 54 4.72 -8.86 -3.21
N ARG A 55 4.46 -8.29 -2.02
CA ARG A 55 3.13 -8.35 -1.37
C ARG A 55 2.08 -7.59 -2.20
N ILE A 56 2.40 -6.40 -2.67
CA ILE A 56 1.50 -5.58 -3.51
C ILE A 56 1.21 -6.32 -4.83
N TYR A 57 2.24 -6.84 -5.49
CA TYR A 57 2.10 -7.58 -6.75
C TYR A 57 1.24 -8.84 -6.57
N SER A 58 1.41 -9.58 -5.47
CA SER A 58 0.56 -10.74 -5.18
C SER A 58 -0.91 -10.37 -5.04
N LYS A 59 -1.23 -9.22 -4.43
CA LYS A 59 -2.61 -8.70 -4.35
C LYS A 59 -3.15 -8.32 -5.72
N TYR A 60 -2.33 -7.70 -6.56
CA TYR A 60 -2.68 -7.38 -7.96
C TYR A 60 -3.01 -8.65 -8.76
N VAL A 61 -2.14 -9.66 -8.74
CA VAL A 61 -2.37 -10.94 -9.47
C VAL A 61 -3.65 -11.61 -8.98
N GLY A 62 -3.86 -11.64 -7.66
CA GLY A 62 -5.07 -12.19 -7.07
C GLY A 62 -6.35 -11.45 -7.47
N LEU A 63 -6.30 -10.11 -7.54
CA LEU A 63 -7.42 -9.31 -8.02
C LEU A 63 -7.66 -9.52 -9.52
N LYS A 64 -6.61 -9.50 -10.34
CA LYS A 64 -6.70 -9.74 -11.80
C LYS A 64 -7.34 -11.09 -12.10
N SER A 65 -6.99 -12.13 -11.36
CA SER A 65 -7.63 -13.44 -11.47
C SER A 65 -9.12 -13.37 -11.09
N ALA A 66 -9.46 -12.75 -9.96
CA ALA A 66 -10.83 -12.59 -9.52
C ALA A 66 -11.69 -11.82 -10.54
N CYS A 67 -11.15 -10.77 -11.15
CA CYS A 67 -11.82 -9.96 -12.16
C CYS A 67 -12.21 -10.71 -13.43
N ARG A 68 -11.60 -11.86 -13.70
CA ARG A 68 -12.02 -12.74 -14.81
C ARG A 68 -13.33 -13.47 -14.52
N ALA A 69 -13.63 -13.71 -13.25
CA ALA A 69 -14.84 -14.40 -12.80
C ALA A 69 -15.93 -13.45 -12.30
N ASP A 70 -15.53 -12.33 -11.67
CA ASP A 70 -16.43 -11.33 -11.11
C ASP A 70 -15.88 -9.91 -11.35
N TYR A 71 -16.53 -9.14 -12.22
CA TYR A 71 -16.13 -7.77 -12.54
C TYR A 71 -16.27 -6.80 -11.36
N ASN A 72 -16.99 -7.18 -10.30
CA ASN A 72 -17.14 -6.38 -9.09
C ASN A 72 -16.13 -6.77 -8.00
N ALA A 73 -15.17 -7.65 -8.29
CA ALA A 73 -14.16 -8.04 -7.32
C ALA A 73 -13.34 -6.83 -6.84
N VAL A 74 -13.13 -6.78 -5.52
CA VAL A 74 -12.33 -5.74 -4.84
C VAL A 74 -11.28 -6.42 -3.97
N ARG A 75 -10.07 -5.84 -3.93
CA ARG A 75 -9.04 -6.20 -2.96
C ARG A 75 -8.59 -4.98 -2.18
N VAL A 76 -8.51 -5.15 -0.87
CA VAL A 76 -7.92 -4.18 0.03
C VAL A 76 -6.41 -4.41 0.09
N VAL A 77 -5.65 -3.36 -0.18
CA VAL A 77 -4.18 -3.35 -0.14
C VAL A 77 -3.75 -2.37 0.93
N SER A 78 -2.97 -2.84 1.90
CA SER A 78 -2.32 -1.97 2.88
C SER A 78 -1.12 -1.30 2.22
N VAL A 79 -1.02 0.01 2.36
CA VAL A 79 0.06 0.84 1.83
C VAL A 79 0.94 1.28 3.00
N SER A 80 2.25 1.01 2.92
CA SER A 80 3.17 1.54 3.94
C SER A 80 3.26 3.07 3.88
N PRO A 81 3.67 3.73 4.98
CA PRO A 81 3.90 5.17 4.98
C PRO A 81 4.88 5.60 3.88
N THR A 82 5.95 4.85 3.65
CA THR A 82 6.94 5.14 2.60
C THR A 82 6.29 5.15 1.22
N LEU A 83 5.49 4.14 0.89
CA LEU A 83 4.80 4.09 -0.40
C LEU A 83 3.74 5.19 -0.51
N ARG A 84 2.98 5.45 0.55
CA ARG A 84 1.98 6.53 0.59
C ARG A 84 2.65 7.88 0.31
N ASP A 85 3.73 8.17 1.01
CA ASP A 85 4.41 9.46 0.92
C ASP A 85 5.06 9.61 -0.47
N TRP A 86 5.57 8.52 -1.06
CA TRP A 86 6.05 8.52 -2.45
C TRP A 86 4.91 8.73 -3.46
N LEU A 87 3.77 8.07 -3.29
CA LEU A 87 2.58 8.26 -4.13
C LEU A 87 2.09 9.71 -4.06
N ALA A 88 2.02 10.29 -2.86
CA ALA A 88 1.63 11.68 -2.65
C ALA A 88 2.60 12.68 -3.34
N GLN A 89 3.91 12.44 -3.25
CA GLN A 89 4.92 13.25 -3.96
C GLN A 89 4.77 13.21 -5.48
N ASN A 90 4.25 12.11 -6.02
CA ASN A 90 3.96 11.93 -7.45
C ASN A 90 2.53 12.33 -7.83
N GLY A 91 1.81 13.05 -6.96
CA GLY A 91 0.46 13.55 -7.22
C GLY A 91 -0.64 12.48 -7.14
N VAL A 92 -0.33 11.28 -6.64
CA VAL A 92 -1.31 10.20 -6.42
C VAL A 92 -1.89 10.32 -5.02
N ASP A 93 -3.15 10.74 -4.95
CA ASP A 93 -3.92 10.77 -3.71
C ASP A 93 -4.58 9.41 -3.46
N ILE A 94 -3.96 8.60 -2.59
CA ILE A 94 -4.46 7.26 -2.29
C ILE A 94 -5.80 7.25 -1.55
N LYS A 95 -6.18 8.37 -0.92
CA LYS A 95 -7.46 8.49 -0.20
C LYS A 95 -8.65 8.45 -1.14
N LYS A 96 -8.45 8.80 -2.41
CA LYS A 96 -9.49 8.65 -3.46
C LYS A 96 -9.86 7.19 -3.74
N PHE A 97 -8.97 6.27 -3.39
CA PHE A 97 -9.15 4.83 -3.56
C PHE A 97 -9.44 4.12 -2.22
N ALA A 98 -9.17 4.77 -1.09
CA ALA A 98 -9.60 4.32 0.23
C ALA A 98 -11.10 4.59 0.39
N ARG A 99 -11.96 3.65 -0.04
CA ARG A 99 -13.35 3.66 0.45
C ARG A 99 -13.30 3.35 1.94
N GLY A 100 -13.64 4.36 2.74
CA GLY A 100 -13.59 4.34 4.19
C GLY A 100 -14.26 3.10 4.80
N GLY A 101 -13.56 2.55 5.79
CA GLY A 101 -14.01 1.51 6.71
C GLY A 101 -13.04 1.48 7.87
#